data_AF-A0A1C0TMG3-F1
#
_entry.id   AF-A0A1C0TMG3-F1
#
_cell.length_a   1.000
_cell.length_b   1.000
_cell.length_c   1.000
_cell.angle_alpha   90.00
_cell.angle_beta   90.00
_cell.angle_gamma   90.00
#
_symmetry.space_group_name_H-M   'P 1'
#
loop_
_entity.id
_entity.type
_entity.pdbx_description
1 polymer ?
#
loop_
_entity_poly.entity_id
_entity_poly.type
_entity_poly.pdbx_seq_one_letter_code
_entity_poly.pdbx_strand_id
1 'polypeptide(L)'
;MYKQLGIACAALALFACSEKESAQTTQPQAKAPVTENALSQYKTQAKALLANIREQKPASELEKESANLVATSRSVLSDFVTKYPQCKDYLDALDKAADLIPSLPLEEIESGYHEDGKLPKYSDPVCYHAKDLLVHPATVQAIAKLGFTENAQYQDAELEIVEVIAHFDQVERALN
;
A
#
# COMPACT_ATOMS: atom_id res chain seq x y z
N MET A 1 60.68 -27.39 21.02
CA MET A 1 61.35 -28.50 20.32
C MET A 1 60.59 -28.79 19.03
N TYR A 2 61.27 -28.64 17.88
CA TYR A 2 60.97 -29.22 16.56
C TYR A 2 59.60 -28.95 15.90
N LYS A 3 59.45 -28.60 14.62
CA LYS A 3 60.37 -28.30 13.50
C LYS A 3 59.50 -27.70 12.39
N GLN A 4 60.01 -26.72 11.66
CA GLN A 4 59.44 -26.31 10.37
C GLN A 4 59.62 -27.44 9.34
N LEU A 5 58.62 -27.61 8.47
CA LEU A 5 58.84 -28.04 7.09
C LEU A 5 58.05 -27.11 6.18
N GLY A 6 58.78 -26.38 5.35
CA GLY A 6 58.24 -25.73 4.16
C GLY A 6 58.67 -26.46 2.90
N ILE A 7 58.31 -25.82 1.78
CA ILE A 7 58.77 -26.01 0.39
C ILE A 7 57.97 -27.07 -0.40
N ALA A 8 57.54 -26.90 -1.66
CA ALA A 8 57.27 -25.79 -2.58
C ALA A 8 56.84 -26.41 -3.93
N CYS A 9 56.15 -25.63 -4.80
CA CYS A 9 56.14 -25.73 -6.28
C CYS A 9 55.54 -27.00 -6.95
N ALA A 10 54.90 -27.00 -8.12
CA ALA A 10 54.49 -25.96 -9.08
C ALA A 10 53.57 -26.58 -10.17
N ALA A 11 52.83 -25.71 -10.87
CA ALA A 11 52.47 -25.69 -12.31
C ALA A 11 51.47 -26.71 -12.96
N LEU A 12 50.29 -26.16 -13.30
CA LEU A 12 49.67 -25.97 -14.65
C LEU A 12 49.68 -27.09 -15.73
N ALA A 13 48.48 -27.46 -16.19
CA ALA A 13 48.02 -27.42 -17.60
C ALA A 13 46.52 -27.83 -17.67
N LEU A 14 45.60 -26.90 -17.97
CA LEU A 14 44.98 -26.65 -19.28
C LEU A 14 44.21 -27.83 -19.89
N PHE A 15 42.88 -27.81 -19.76
CA PHE A 15 41.98 -28.33 -20.79
C PHE A 15 41.17 -27.17 -21.36
N ALA A 16 41.44 -26.88 -22.63
CA ALA A 16 40.63 -26.03 -23.48
C ALA A 16 39.46 -26.85 -24.03
N CYS A 17 38.24 -26.43 -23.74
CA CYS A 17 37.08 -26.70 -24.58
C CYS A 17 36.53 -25.35 -25.03
N SER A 18 36.85 -25.01 -26.27
CA SER A 18 36.21 -23.95 -27.02
C SER A 18 34.94 -24.56 -27.61
N GLU A 19 33.74 -24.14 -27.17
CA GLU A 19 32.60 -24.11 -28.09
C GLU A 19 31.46 -23.18 -27.64
N LYS A 20 31.18 -22.22 -28.54
CA LYS A 20 29.94 -21.46 -28.81
C LYS A 20 29.42 -20.46 -27.78
N GLU A 21 29.75 -19.21 -28.08
CA GLU A 21 28.89 -18.05 -27.92
C GLU A 21 27.50 -18.33 -28.54
N SER A 22 26.49 -18.51 -27.68
CA SER A 22 25.09 -18.41 -28.10
C SER A 22 24.58 -17.04 -27.70
N ALA A 23 24.26 -16.25 -28.72
CA ALA A 23 23.49 -15.04 -28.61
C ALA A 23 22.14 -15.31 -27.91
N GLN A 24 21.73 -14.29 -27.15
CA GLN A 24 20.44 -14.01 -26.54
C GLN A 24 19.26 -14.92 -26.88
N THR A 25 18.62 -15.42 -25.83
CA THR A 25 17.19 -15.16 -25.63
C THR A 25 17.01 -14.65 -24.21
N THR A 26 17.03 -13.32 -24.05
CA THR A 26 16.35 -12.66 -22.94
C THR A 26 14.87 -13.02 -23.10
N GLN A 27 14.44 -14.06 -22.39
CA GLN A 27 13.02 -14.23 -22.15
C GLN A 27 12.51 -12.92 -21.52
N PRO A 28 11.35 -12.39 -21.95
CA PRO A 28 10.68 -11.40 -21.15
C PRO A 28 10.50 -12.05 -19.78
N GLN A 29 11.15 -11.51 -18.74
CA GLN A 29 10.70 -11.79 -17.38
C GLN A 29 9.21 -11.44 -17.41
N ALA A 30 8.37 -12.45 -17.27
CA ALA A 30 6.96 -12.24 -17.01
C ALA A 30 6.93 -11.26 -15.84
N LYS A 31 6.40 -10.04 -16.07
CA LYS A 31 6.05 -9.15 -14.96
C LYS A 31 5.26 -10.03 -14.00
N ALA A 32 5.75 -10.14 -12.77
CA ALA A 32 4.95 -10.70 -11.69
C ALA A 32 3.55 -10.07 -11.77
N PRO A 33 2.48 -10.85 -11.55
CA PRO A 33 1.13 -10.32 -11.63
C PRO A 33 1.06 -9.05 -10.77
N VAL A 34 0.41 -8.03 -11.33
CA VAL A 34 0.33 -6.64 -10.82
C VAL A 34 -0.18 -6.55 -9.37
N THR A 35 -0.70 -7.66 -8.84
CA THR A 35 -1.29 -7.85 -7.51
C THR A 35 -0.30 -7.82 -6.33
N GLU A 36 0.95 -8.28 -6.47
CA GLU A 36 1.92 -8.22 -5.34
C GLU A 36 2.43 -6.79 -5.07
N ASN A 37 2.47 -5.94 -6.10
CA ASN A 37 3.06 -4.61 -5.97
C ASN A 37 2.13 -3.65 -5.20
N ALA A 38 0.84 -3.62 -5.52
CA ALA A 38 -0.10 -2.68 -4.90
C ALA A 38 -0.31 -2.94 -3.40
N LEU A 39 -0.49 -4.21 -2.99
CA LEU A 39 -0.66 -4.56 -1.57
C LEU A 39 0.59 -4.28 -0.74
N SER A 40 1.76 -4.68 -1.23
CA SER A 40 3.03 -4.43 -0.52
C SER A 40 3.36 -2.93 -0.45
N GLN A 41 3.09 -2.18 -1.52
CA GLN A 41 3.21 -0.72 -1.55
C GLN A 41 2.25 -0.07 -0.56
N TYR A 42 0.98 -0.48 -0.53
CA TYR A 42 -0.02 0.03 0.40
C TYR A 42 0.45 -0.13 1.85
N LYS A 43 0.85 -1.36 2.23
CA LYS A 43 1.33 -1.67 3.58
C LYS A 43 2.53 -0.81 3.98
N THR A 44 3.44 -0.59 3.04
CA THR A 44 4.63 0.24 3.25
C THR A 44 4.25 1.71 3.45
N GLN A 45 3.38 2.24 2.60
CA GLN A 45 2.91 3.63 2.68
C GLN A 45 2.11 3.89 3.95
N ALA A 46 1.18 3.01 4.33
CA ALA A 46 0.38 3.15 5.55
C ALA A 46 1.26 3.18 6.80
N LYS A 47 2.26 2.30 6.89
CA LYS A 47 3.23 2.28 8.01
C LYS A 47 4.11 3.53 8.06
N ALA A 48 4.55 4.01 6.89
CA ALA A 48 5.33 5.24 6.81
C ALA A 48 4.51 6.46 7.24
N LEU A 49 3.28 6.59 6.73
CA LEU A 49 2.36 7.65 7.09
C LEU A 49 2.07 7.64 8.61
N LEU A 50 1.81 6.48 9.20
CA LEU A 50 1.63 6.35 10.65
C LEU A 50 2.85 6.87 11.44
N ALA A 51 4.06 6.50 11.02
CA ALA A 51 5.28 6.97 11.66
C ALA A 51 5.42 8.49 11.54
N ASN A 52 5.13 9.06 10.37
CA ASN A 52 5.23 10.49 10.12
C ASN A 52 4.17 11.31 10.87
N ILE A 53 2.95 10.78 11.03
CA ILE A 53 1.91 11.38 11.88
C ILE A 53 2.41 11.45 13.34
N ARG A 54 2.98 10.35 13.86
CA ARG A 54 3.53 10.29 15.22
C ARG A 54 4.72 11.22 15.44
N GLU A 55 5.51 11.44 14.40
CA GLU A 55 6.60 12.44 14.38
C GLU A 55 6.11 13.87 14.16
N GLN A 56 4.80 14.07 13.97
CA GLN A 56 4.17 15.35 13.69
C GLN A 56 4.82 16.09 12.50
N LYS A 57 5.00 15.38 11.37
CA LYS A 57 5.50 15.98 10.14
C LYS A 57 4.56 17.10 9.65
N PRO A 58 5.08 18.07 8.85
CA PRO A 58 4.27 19.17 8.34
C PRO A 58 3.02 18.70 7.60
N ALA A 59 1.93 19.45 7.74
CA ALA A 59 0.64 19.12 7.12
C ALA A 59 0.73 18.87 5.60
N SER A 60 1.54 19.65 4.87
CA SER A 60 1.74 19.44 3.42
C SER A 60 2.39 18.10 3.07
N GLU A 61 3.25 17.58 3.95
CA GLU A 61 3.90 16.28 3.77
C GLU A 61 2.87 15.16 4.01
N LEU A 62 2.14 15.25 5.12
CA LEU A 62 1.08 14.29 5.46
C LEU A 62 -0.08 14.29 4.45
N GLU A 63 -0.44 15.45 3.89
CA GLU A 63 -1.42 15.55 2.79
C GLU A 63 -0.94 14.78 1.56
N LYS A 64 0.32 14.94 1.18
CA LYS A 64 0.89 14.25 0.02
C LYS A 64 0.97 12.75 0.25
N GLU A 65 1.36 12.32 1.45
CA GLU A 65 1.47 10.90 1.80
C GLU A 65 0.11 10.22 1.84
N SER A 66 -0.88 10.85 2.47
CA SER A 66 -2.26 10.37 2.48
C SER A 66 -2.86 10.32 1.07
N ALA A 67 -2.65 11.34 0.23
CA ALA A 67 -3.07 11.33 -1.17
C ALA A 67 -2.42 10.18 -1.98
N ASN A 68 -1.14 9.89 -1.75
CA ASN A 68 -0.46 8.76 -2.38
C ASN A 68 -1.06 7.42 -1.91
N LEU A 69 -1.43 7.31 -0.63
CA LEU A 69 -2.06 6.12 -0.09
C LEU A 69 -3.48 5.94 -0.67
N VAL A 70 -4.27 7.02 -0.82
CA VAL A 70 -5.56 7.00 -1.55
C VAL A 70 -5.37 6.46 -2.98
N ALA A 71 -4.37 6.96 -3.72
CA ALA A 71 -4.09 6.49 -5.08
C ALA A 71 -3.75 5.00 -5.13
N THR A 72 -2.92 4.50 -4.20
CA THR A 72 -2.62 3.07 -4.08
C THR A 72 -3.87 2.27 -3.68
N SER A 73 -4.73 2.81 -2.81
CA SER A 73 -6.01 2.21 -2.41
C SER A 73 -6.85 1.88 -3.64
N ARG A 74 -7.00 2.83 -4.57
CA ARG A 74 -7.78 2.64 -5.82
C ARG A 74 -7.26 1.46 -6.65
N SER A 75 -5.93 1.26 -6.68
CA SER A 75 -5.31 0.11 -7.35
C SER A 75 -5.66 -1.21 -6.63
N VAL A 76 -5.56 -1.24 -5.31
CA VAL A 76 -5.95 -2.40 -4.49
C VAL A 76 -7.44 -2.72 -4.67
N LEU A 77 -8.31 -1.71 -4.66
CA LEU A 77 -9.76 -1.88 -4.86
C LEU A 77 -10.10 -2.46 -6.24
N SER A 78 -9.41 -2.01 -7.29
CA SER A 78 -9.57 -2.56 -8.64
C SER A 78 -9.24 -4.05 -8.71
N ASP A 79 -8.17 -4.47 -8.05
CA ASP A 79 -7.82 -5.90 -7.95
C ASP A 79 -8.84 -6.65 -7.08
N PHE A 80 -9.29 -6.02 -5.99
CA PHE A 80 -10.25 -6.59 -5.06
C PHE A 80 -11.59 -6.92 -5.73
N VAL A 81 -12.15 -6.01 -6.53
CA VAL A 81 -13.41 -6.27 -7.25
C VAL A 81 -13.29 -7.37 -8.31
N THR A 82 -12.07 -7.72 -8.74
CA THR A 82 -11.84 -8.86 -9.64
C THR A 82 -12.04 -10.19 -8.91
N LYS A 83 -11.59 -10.29 -7.64
CA LYS A 83 -11.81 -11.49 -6.79
C LYS A 83 -13.20 -11.49 -6.14
N TYR A 84 -13.73 -10.32 -5.82
CA TYR A 84 -15.01 -10.09 -5.13
C TYR A 84 -15.96 -9.23 -5.96
N PRO A 85 -16.52 -9.75 -7.06
CA PRO A 85 -17.39 -8.99 -7.95
C PRO A 85 -18.67 -8.50 -7.26
N GLN A 86 -19.10 -9.13 -6.17
CA GLN A 86 -20.23 -8.65 -5.36
C GLN A 86 -19.98 -7.29 -4.71
N CYS A 87 -18.72 -6.88 -4.54
CA CYS A 87 -18.36 -5.57 -3.98
C CYS A 87 -18.32 -4.46 -5.04
N LYS A 88 -18.49 -4.78 -6.32
CA LYS A 88 -18.22 -3.86 -7.42
C LYS A 88 -19.02 -2.57 -7.34
N ASP A 89 -20.34 -2.63 -7.23
CA ASP A 89 -21.18 -1.42 -7.23
C ASP A 89 -20.84 -0.50 -6.05
N TYR A 90 -20.52 -1.08 -4.90
CA TYR A 90 -20.13 -0.38 -3.69
C TYR A 90 -18.75 0.30 -3.82
N LEU A 91 -17.74 -0.44 -4.26
CA LEU A 91 -16.38 0.08 -4.39
C LEU A 91 -16.22 1.02 -5.60
N ASP A 92 -16.99 0.82 -6.68
CA ASP A 92 -17.05 1.77 -7.80
C ASP A 92 -17.69 3.10 -7.39
N ALA A 93 -18.71 3.08 -6.52
CA ALA A 93 -19.32 4.29 -5.99
C ALA A 93 -18.32 5.07 -5.12
N LEU A 94 -17.56 4.36 -4.29
CA LEU A 94 -16.47 4.95 -3.51
C LEU A 94 -15.38 5.54 -4.41
N ASP A 95 -14.90 4.80 -5.42
CA ASP A 95 -13.84 5.27 -6.33
C ASP A 95 -14.21 6.56 -7.06
N LYS A 96 -15.48 6.71 -7.47
CA LYS A 96 -16.00 7.95 -8.07
C LYS A 96 -15.97 9.15 -7.13
N ALA A 97 -16.05 8.89 -5.82
CA ALA A 97 -16.00 9.93 -4.79
C ALA A 97 -14.58 10.19 -4.27
N ALA A 98 -13.59 9.38 -4.63
CA ALA A 98 -12.25 9.43 -4.05
C ALA A 98 -11.57 10.81 -4.13
N ASP A 99 -11.76 11.52 -5.24
CA ASP A 99 -11.18 12.86 -5.43
C ASP A 99 -11.98 13.96 -4.69
N LEU A 100 -13.24 13.69 -4.35
CA LEU A 100 -14.12 14.60 -3.62
C LEU A 100 -13.93 14.49 -2.11
N ILE A 101 -13.84 13.27 -1.56
CA ILE A 101 -13.82 12.99 -0.11
C ILE A 101 -12.84 13.90 0.65
N PRO A 102 -11.58 14.08 0.22
CA PRO A 102 -10.60 14.92 0.92
C PRO A 102 -10.92 16.42 0.92
N SER A 103 -12.02 16.86 0.31
CA SER A 103 -12.46 18.27 0.29
C SER A 103 -13.74 18.50 1.10
N LEU A 104 -14.34 17.43 1.64
CA LEU A 104 -15.56 17.52 2.43
C LEU A 104 -15.26 17.89 3.89
N PRO A 105 -16.24 18.46 4.62
CA PRO A 105 -16.18 18.54 6.07
C PRO A 105 -16.01 17.15 6.70
N LEU A 106 -15.24 17.03 7.80
CA LEU A 106 -14.98 15.75 8.46
C LEU A 106 -16.26 15.00 8.86
N GLU A 107 -17.28 15.72 9.36
CA GLU A 107 -18.59 15.13 9.69
C GLU A 107 -19.31 14.53 8.48
N GLU A 108 -19.10 15.11 7.29
CA GLU A 108 -19.67 14.60 6.04
C GLU A 108 -18.87 13.40 5.50
N ILE A 109 -17.57 13.30 5.82
CA ILE A 109 -16.77 12.11 5.54
C ILE A 109 -17.23 10.96 6.46
N GLU A 110 -17.38 11.24 7.76
CA GLU A 110 -17.84 10.28 8.76
C GLU A 110 -19.21 9.70 8.38
N SER A 111 -20.25 10.53 8.38
CA SER A 111 -21.62 10.09 8.10
C SER A 111 -21.81 9.58 6.66
N GLY A 112 -21.03 10.10 5.70
CA GLY A 112 -21.20 9.79 4.28
C GLY A 112 -20.45 8.54 3.83
N TYR A 113 -19.25 8.31 4.34
CA TYR A 113 -18.33 7.30 3.81
C TYR A 113 -17.77 6.36 4.87
N HIS A 114 -17.57 6.79 6.12
CA HIS A 114 -17.28 5.83 7.21
C HIS A 114 -18.55 5.02 7.56
N GLU A 115 -19.68 5.72 7.75
CA GLU A 115 -21.01 5.14 8.09
C GLU A 115 -21.89 4.78 6.89
N ASP A 116 -21.33 4.81 5.67
CA ASP A 116 -22.00 4.43 4.42
C ASP A 116 -23.22 5.27 3.98
N GLY A 117 -23.47 6.45 4.57
CA GLY A 117 -24.65 7.26 4.26
C GLY A 117 -24.77 7.71 2.79
N LYS A 118 -23.66 7.73 2.04
CA LYS A 118 -23.62 8.09 0.61
C LYS A 118 -23.26 6.92 -0.32
N LEU A 119 -23.02 5.74 0.23
CA LEU A 119 -22.65 4.56 -0.54
C LEU A 119 -23.87 3.64 -0.72
N PRO A 120 -23.94 2.86 -1.81
CA PRO A 120 -24.97 1.85 -1.96
C PRO A 120 -24.79 0.76 -0.89
N LYS A 121 -25.83 -0.03 -0.63
CA LYS A 121 -25.71 -1.16 0.30
C LYS A 121 -24.77 -2.23 -0.28
N TYR A 122 -23.92 -2.79 0.57
CA TYR A 122 -23.12 -3.98 0.27
C TYR A 122 -23.75 -5.23 0.90
N SER A 123 -23.41 -6.41 0.37
CA SER A 123 -23.98 -7.69 0.82
C SER A 123 -23.01 -8.56 1.63
N ASP A 124 -21.73 -8.18 1.70
CA ASP A 124 -20.67 -8.98 2.31
C ASP A 124 -19.71 -8.07 3.11
N PRO A 125 -19.44 -8.36 4.39
CA PRO A 125 -18.50 -7.57 5.23
C PRO A 125 -17.12 -7.37 4.61
N VAL A 126 -16.69 -8.25 3.71
CA VAL A 126 -15.38 -8.08 3.05
C VAL A 126 -15.32 -6.80 2.19
N CYS A 127 -16.47 -6.33 1.68
CA CYS A 127 -16.54 -5.08 0.92
C CYS A 127 -16.29 -3.85 1.80
N TYR A 128 -16.80 -3.88 3.03
CA TYR A 128 -16.60 -2.83 4.03
C TYR A 128 -15.12 -2.66 4.36
N HIS A 129 -14.40 -3.76 4.62
CA HIS A 129 -12.96 -3.68 4.89
C HIS A 129 -12.16 -3.13 3.70
N ALA A 130 -12.56 -3.46 2.47
CA ALA A 130 -11.93 -2.89 1.28
C ALA A 130 -12.17 -1.38 1.18
N LYS A 131 -13.41 -0.92 1.37
CA LYS A 131 -13.79 0.51 1.35
C LYS A 131 -12.91 1.34 2.29
N ASP A 132 -12.72 0.84 3.51
CA ASP A 132 -11.95 1.56 4.54
C ASP A 132 -10.49 1.79 4.15
N LEU A 133 -9.92 0.96 3.26
CA LEU A 133 -8.57 1.22 2.73
C LEU A 133 -8.44 2.58 2.05
N LEU A 134 -9.53 3.11 1.49
CA LEU A 134 -9.55 4.41 0.82
C LEU A 134 -10.07 5.52 1.73
N VAL A 135 -11.12 5.26 2.52
CA VAL A 135 -11.77 6.31 3.32
C VAL A 135 -10.84 6.84 4.40
N HIS A 136 -10.19 5.99 5.20
CA HIS A 136 -9.31 6.47 6.28
C HIS A 136 -8.16 7.36 5.76
N PRO A 137 -7.39 6.98 4.71
CA PRO A 137 -6.38 7.88 4.16
C PRO A 137 -6.96 9.17 3.57
N ALA A 138 -8.16 9.12 2.97
CA ALA A 138 -8.84 10.32 2.48
C ALA A 138 -9.25 11.26 3.63
N THR A 139 -9.65 10.71 4.78
CA THR A 139 -9.92 11.47 6.01
C THR A 139 -8.66 12.14 6.54
N VAL A 140 -7.54 11.41 6.59
CA VAL A 140 -6.24 12.01 6.96
C VAL A 140 -5.84 13.13 6.00
N GLN A 141 -6.08 12.97 4.70
CA GLN A 141 -5.84 14.02 3.72
C GLN A 141 -6.72 15.26 3.98
N ALA A 142 -7.99 15.07 4.36
CA ALA A 142 -8.87 16.17 4.74
C ALA A 142 -8.37 16.89 6.01
N ILE A 143 -7.96 16.15 7.05
CA ILE A 143 -7.35 16.72 8.27
C ILE A 143 -6.09 17.51 7.91
N ALA A 144 -5.24 16.97 7.04
CA ALA A 144 -4.01 17.62 6.60
C ALA A 144 -4.26 18.96 5.91
N LYS A 145 -5.30 19.07 5.09
CA LYS A 145 -5.70 20.33 4.45
C LYS A 145 -6.19 21.40 5.43
N LEU A 146 -6.66 20.99 6.61
CA LEU A 146 -7.00 21.90 7.71
C LEU A 146 -5.74 22.38 8.47
N GLY A 147 -4.60 21.73 8.26
CA GLY A 147 -3.28 22.23 8.65
C GLY A 147 -2.70 21.67 9.94
N PHE A 148 -3.33 20.69 10.60
CA PHE A 148 -2.86 20.12 11.89
C PHE A 148 -2.51 21.21 12.93
N THR A 149 -3.40 22.18 13.12
CA THR A 149 -3.25 23.29 14.08
C THR A 149 -3.28 22.85 15.55
N GLU A 150 -3.84 21.68 15.86
CA GLU A 150 -3.99 21.15 17.22
C GLU A 150 -3.45 19.72 17.33
N ASN A 151 -2.91 19.36 18.50
CA ASN A 151 -2.43 17.98 18.76
C ASN A 151 -3.53 16.93 18.60
N ALA A 152 -4.78 17.27 18.86
CA ALA A 152 -5.92 16.39 18.66
C ALA A 152 -6.02 15.89 17.21
N GLN A 153 -5.70 16.75 16.23
CA GLN A 153 -5.75 16.37 14.81
C GLN A 153 -4.70 15.32 14.45
N TYR A 154 -3.53 15.34 15.07
CA TYR A 154 -2.54 14.27 14.91
C TYR A 154 -3.02 12.95 15.54
N GLN A 155 -3.75 13.03 16.66
CA GLN A 155 -4.33 11.85 17.30
C GLN A 155 -5.44 11.24 16.45
N ASP A 156 -6.32 12.08 15.91
CA ASP A 156 -7.38 11.66 14.99
C ASP A 156 -6.77 11.01 13.75
N ALA A 157 -5.78 11.65 13.11
CA ALA A 157 -5.10 11.07 11.95
C ALA A 157 -4.34 9.77 12.28
N GLU A 158 -3.78 9.64 13.49
CA GLU A 158 -3.16 8.40 13.94
C GLU A 158 -4.19 7.28 14.05
N LEU A 159 -5.36 7.56 14.63
CA LEU A 159 -6.44 6.58 14.76
C LEU A 159 -6.91 6.10 13.38
N GLU A 160 -7.12 7.01 12.43
CA GLU A 160 -7.50 6.66 11.04
C GLU A 160 -6.50 5.68 10.41
N ILE A 161 -5.19 5.89 10.59
CA ILE A 161 -4.18 4.98 9.99
C ILE A 161 -3.99 3.70 10.80
N VAL A 162 -4.24 3.71 12.12
CA VAL A 162 -4.27 2.46 12.90
C VAL A 162 -5.44 1.58 12.46
N GLU A 163 -6.61 2.16 12.27
CA GLU A 163 -7.79 1.46 11.77
C GLU A 163 -7.53 0.93 10.37
N VAL A 164 -7.00 1.75 9.45
CA VAL A 164 -6.75 1.29 8.08
C VAL A 164 -5.77 0.13 7.99
N ILE A 165 -4.77 0.04 8.89
CA ILE A 165 -3.86 -1.10 8.96
C ILE A 165 -4.61 -2.37 9.40
N ALA A 166 -5.57 -2.26 10.32
CA ALA A 166 -6.40 -3.38 10.72
C ALA A 166 -7.32 -3.85 9.57
N HIS A 167 -7.92 -2.92 8.82
CA HIS A 167 -8.70 -3.23 7.61
C HIS A 167 -7.83 -3.86 6.52
N PHE A 168 -6.60 -3.36 6.34
CA PHE A 168 -5.63 -3.92 5.40
C PHE A 168 -5.31 -5.37 5.72
N ASP A 169 -5.11 -5.74 6.99
CA ASP A 169 -4.86 -7.14 7.36
C ASP A 169 -6.03 -8.07 6.97
N GLN A 170 -7.28 -7.59 6.98
CA GLN A 170 -8.43 -8.36 6.50
C GLN A 170 -8.42 -8.49 4.97
N VAL A 171 -8.13 -7.40 4.26
CA VAL A 171 -8.04 -7.39 2.80
C VAL A 171 -6.89 -8.26 2.29
N GLU A 172 -5.71 -8.19 2.93
CA GLU A 172 -4.54 -9.01 2.61
C GLU A 172 -4.85 -10.51 2.79
N ARG A 173 -5.58 -10.89 3.85
CA ARG A 173 -6.04 -12.27 4.05
C ARG A 173 -7.08 -12.69 3.02
N ALA A 174 -7.99 -11.79 2.64
CA ALA A 174 -9.03 -12.07 1.65
C ALA A 174 -8.45 -12.24 0.24
N LEU A 175 -7.35 -11.56 -0.10
CA LEU A 175 -6.71 -11.65 -1.42
C LEU A 175 -5.73 -12.81 -1.57
N ASN A 176 -5.09 -13.26 -0.49
CA ASN A 176 -4.26 -14.46 -0.47
C ASN A 176 -5.09 -15.76 -0.36
#